data_AF-A0AAN6UZ77-F1
#
_entry.id   AF-A0AAN6UZ77-F1
#
_cell.length_a   1.000
_cell.length_b   1.000
_cell.length_c   1.000
_cell.angle_alpha   90.00
_cell.angle_beta   90.00
_cell.angle_gamma   90.00
#
_symmetry.space_group_name_H-M   'P 1'
#
loop_
_entity.id
_entity.type
_entity.pdbx_description
1 polymer ?
#
loop_
_entity_poly.entity_id
_entity_poly.type
_entity_poly.pdbx_seq_one_letter_code
_entity_poly.pdbx_strand_id
1 'polypeptide(L)'
;MSTTSTPNPVETFDEIVRSSTFTFLLYYRGHWCPFCIAHLKQLVALTPEIKAAGGTVIAATAEIPKHLDAVRKATGFTDTVVVDPENVLAAELKKRGLLDIAVTPWRGYEWGLAQPGFLVVRGDGRVMGRWAVVPALMNLAGAKDRPVLAEVWEDVRRQLKGEDTTEGKVYTTTGAFHLLKQKIFG
;
A
#
# COMPACT_ATOMS: atom_id res chain seq x y z
N MET A 1 -23.76 -23.33 12.07
CA MET A 1 -22.33 -23.44 11.74
C MET A 1 -22.00 -22.23 10.88
N SER A 2 -21.42 -21.17 11.44
CA SER A 2 -21.06 -19.99 10.66
C SER A 2 -19.81 -20.31 9.82
N THR A 3 -20.02 -20.50 8.53
CA THR A 3 -18.97 -20.37 7.52
C THR A 3 -18.57 -18.91 7.49
N THR A 4 -17.49 -18.56 8.20
CA THR A 4 -16.80 -17.28 8.00
C THR A 4 -16.20 -17.29 6.61
N SER A 5 -16.99 -16.87 5.61
CA SER A 5 -16.48 -16.48 4.31
C SER A 5 -15.45 -15.38 4.53
N THR A 6 -14.29 -15.50 3.88
CA THR A 6 -13.33 -14.39 3.80
C THR A 6 -14.09 -13.15 3.31
N PRO A 7 -13.98 -12.00 3.99
CA PRO A 7 -14.63 -10.76 3.55
C PRO A 7 -14.20 -10.41 2.13
N ASN A 8 -15.14 -9.95 1.30
CA ASN A 8 -14.86 -9.50 -0.06
C ASN A 8 -13.84 -8.32 0.00
N PRO A 9 -12.70 -8.40 -0.72
CA PRO A 9 -11.69 -7.34 -0.72
C PRO A 9 -12.21 -5.96 -1.10
N VAL A 10 -13.14 -5.88 -2.07
CA VAL A 10 -13.74 -4.63 -2.55
C VAL A 10 -14.66 -4.03 -1.50
N GLU A 11 -15.56 -4.85 -0.94
CA GLU A 11 -16.49 -4.38 0.09
C GLU A 11 -15.77 -3.92 1.36
N THR A 12 -14.72 -4.65 1.76
CA THR A 12 -13.86 -4.27 2.89
C THR A 12 -13.21 -2.92 2.67
N PHE A 13 -12.66 -2.69 1.47
CA PHE A 13 -12.08 -1.40 1.10
C PHE A 13 -13.12 -0.28 1.10
N ASP A 14 -14.29 -0.51 0.48
CA ASP A 14 -15.36 0.47 0.37
C ASP A 14 -15.94 0.89 1.73
N GLU A 15 -16.10 -0.07 2.65
CA GLU A 15 -16.52 0.22 4.03
C GLU A 15 -15.50 1.09 4.76
N ILE A 16 -14.21 0.77 4.64
CA ILE A 16 -13.13 1.52 5.29
C ILE A 16 -13.05 2.94 4.72
N VAL A 17 -13.08 3.11 3.39
CA VAL A 17 -13.06 4.43 2.75
C VAL A 17 -14.25 5.26 3.21
N ARG A 18 -15.48 4.71 3.17
CA ARG A 18 -16.70 5.43 3.56
C ARG A 18 -16.74 5.85 5.04
N SER A 19 -16.07 5.10 5.91
CA SER A 19 -16.04 5.36 7.36
C SER A 19 -14.88 6.24 7.82
N SER A 20 -13.93 6.58 6.93
CA SER A 20 -12.72 7.32 7.26
C SER A 20 -12.72 8.73 6.66
N THR A 21 -12.01 9.68 7.28
CA THR A 21 -11.80 10.99 6.62
C THR A 21 -10.99 10.82 5.35
N PHE A 22 -9.98 9.97 5.42
CA PHE A 22 -9.24 9.44 4.29
C PHE A 22 -8.65 8.08 4.64
N THR A 23 -8.33 7.30 3.62
CA THR A 23 -7.71 5.98 3.74
C THR A 23 -6.36 6.00 3.05
N PHE A 24 -5.32 5.58 3.76
CA PHE A 24 -3.98 5.34 3.22
C PHE A 24 -3.82 3.84 2.98
N LEU A 25 -3.94 3.44 1.72
CA LEU A 25 -3.78 2.06 1.26
C LEU A 25 -2.37 1.84 0.71
N LEU A 26 -1.67 0.82 1.21
CA LEU A 26 -0.37 0.38 0.69
C LEU A 26 -0.43 -1.05 0.12
N TYR A 27 -0.12 -1.21 -1.17
CA TYR A 27 0.05 -2.50 -1.80
C TYR A 27 1.45 -3.07 -1.57
N TYR A 28 1.50 -4.35 -1.21
CA TYR A 28 2.75 -5.09 -1.06
C TYR A 28 2.65 -6.52 -1.61
N ARG A 29 3.81 -7.06 -2.00
CA ARG A 29 3.89 -8.37 -2.68
C ARG A 29 3.67 -9.56 -1.73
N GLY A 30 4.47 -9.64 -0.68
CA GLY A 30 4.41 -10.73 0.29
C GLY A 30 5.52 -10.65 1.34
N HIS A 31 5.43 -11.50 2.35
CA HIS A 31 6.34 -11.56 3.50
C HIS A 31 7.82 -11.75 3.12
N TRP A 32 8.08 -12.40 1.99
CA TRP A 32 9.42 -12.70 1.48
C TRP A 32 10.11 -11.48 0.82
N CYS A 33 9.39 -10.39 0.56
CA CYS A 33 9.91 -9.23 -0.17
C CYS A 33 10.57 -8.22 0.80
N PRO A 34 11.91 -8.09 0.87
CA PRO A 34 12.57 -7.24 1.85
C PRO A 34 12.25 -5.75 1.67
N PHE A 35 12.10 -5.30 0.42
CA PHE A 35 11.70 -3.93 0.12
C PHE A 35 10.27 -3.62 0.59
N CYS A 36 9.38 -4.62 0.53
CA CYS A 36 8.01 -4.50 0.98
C CYS A 36 7.94 -4.40 2.50
N ILE A 37 8.74 -5.21 3.21
CA ILE A 37 8.90 -5.13 4.67
C ILE A 37 9.41 -3.74 5.08
N ALA A 38 10.42 -3.20 4.39
CA ALA A 38 10.94 -1.86 4.67
C ALA A 38 9.89 -0.76 4.43
N HIS A 39 9.10 -0.86 3.35
CA HIS A 39 8.05 0.11 3.04
C HIS A 39 6.90 0.07 4.07
N LEU A 40 6.50 -1.12 4.51
CA LEU A 40 5.54 -1.29 5.59
C LEU A 40 6.05 -0.70 6.91
N LYS A 41 7.35 -0.84 7.24
CA LYS A 41 7.94 -0.20 8.41
C LYS A 41 7.86 1.33 8.35
N GLN A 42 8.06 1.93 7.18
CA GLN A 42 7.85 3.38 7.00
C GLN A 42 6.39 3.75 7.29
N LEU A 43 5.44 2.96 6.77
CA LEU A 43 4.02 3.20 7.01
C LEU A 43 3.67 3.08 8.51
N VAL A 44 4.17 2.04 9.19
CA VAL A 44 3.98 1.85 10.65
C VAL A 44 4.50 3.04 11.44
N ALA A 45 5.65 3.60 11.08
CA ALA A 45 6.21 4.77 11.74
C ALA A 45 5.32 6.02 11.59
N LEU A 46 4.59 6.13 10.48
CA LEU A 46 3.68 7.25 10.19
C LEU A 46 2.25 7.01 10.72
N THR A 47 1.89 5.77 11.02
CA THR A 47 0.53 5.39 11.45
C THR A 47 -0.04 6.27 12.57
N PRO A 48 0.70 6.61 13.65
CA PRO A 48 0.16 7.45 14.72
C PRO A 48 -0.29 8.83 14.23
N GLU A 49 0.51 9.48 13.39
CA GLU A 49 0.20 10.80 12.83
C GLU A 49 -0.96 10.76 11.84
N ILE A 50 -0.97 9.73 10.97
CA ILE A 50 -2.06 9.53 9.99
C ILE A 50 -3.39 9.36 10.73
N LYS A 51 -3.41 8.53 11.78
CA LYS A 51 -4.61 8.30 12.60
C LYS A 51 -5.04 9.55 13.37
N ALA A 52 -4.09 10.30 13.93
CA ALA A 52 -4.38 11.56 14.62
C ALA A 52 -5.04 12.60 13.70
N ALA A 53 -4.78 12.54 12.39
CA ALA A 53 -5.41 13.38 11.39
C ALA A 53 -6.76 12.86 10.86
N GLY A 54 -7.30 11.78 11.43
CA GLY A 54 -8.56 11.15 11.00
C GLY A 54 -8.42 10.15 9.84
N GLY A 55 -7.17 9.77 9.50
CA GLY A 55 -6.87 8.80 8.47
C GLY A 55 -6.92 7.36 8.97
N THR A 56 -7.34 6.43 8.10
CA THR A 56 -7.23 4.99 8.34
C THR A 56 -6.11 4.41 7.50
N VAL A 57 -5.21 3.65 8.12
CA VAL A 57 -4.11 2.98 7.44
C VAL A 57 -4.51 1.53 7.16
N ILE A 58 -4.35 1.10 5.90
CA ILE A 58 -4.56 -0.29 5.49
C ILE A 58 -3.46 -0.75 4.53
N ALA A 59 -3.26 -2.06 4.44
CA ALA A 59 -2.41 -2.66 3.42
C ALA A 59 -3.21 -3.65 2.55
N ALA A 60 -2.73 -3.95 1.34
CA ALA A 60 -3.29 -4.98 0.49
C ALA A 60 -2.21 -5.89 -0.10
N THR A 61 -2.54 -7.17 -0.28
CA THR A 61 -1.62 -8.14 -0.87
C THR A 61 -2.36 -9.25 -1.62
N ALA A 62 -1.73 -9.77 -2.67
CA ALA A 62 -2.16 -11.01 -3.33
C ALA A 62 -1.67 -12.27 -2.60
N GLU A 63 -0.90 -12.12 -1.51
CA GLU A 63 -0.43 -13.24 -0.72
C GLU A 63 -1.54 -13.83 0.15
N ILE A 64 -1.60 -15.16 0.24
CA ILE A 64 -2.62 -15.86 1.01
C ILE A 64 -2.50 -15.60 2.53
N PRO A 65 -3.60 -15.69 3.30
CA PRO A 65 -3.66 -15.24 4.70
C PRO A 65 -2.62 -15.86 5.65
N LYS A 66 -2.12 -17.07 5.34
CA LYS A 66 -1.17 -17.81 6.20
C LYS A 66 0.15 -17.07 6.48
N HIS A 67 0.47 -16.04 5.69
CA HIS A 67 1.71 -15.29 5.81
C HIS A 67 1.58 -13.95 6.54
N LEU A 68 0.36 -13.55 6.93
CA LEU A 68 0.11 -12.28 7.61
C LEU A 68 0.88 -12.17 8.93
N ASP A 69 0.99 -13.25 9.70
CA ASP A 69 1.73 -13.25 10.97
C ASP A 69 3.22 -12.98 10.77
N ALA A 70 3.81 -13.50 9.69
CA ALA A 70 5.20 -13.23 9.35
C ALA A 70 5.41 -11.74 9.02
N VAL A 71 4.48 -11.13 8.26
CA VAL A 71 4.50 -9.69 7.96
C VAL A 71 4.35 -8.87 9.24
N ARG A 72 3.37 -9.20 10.07
CA ARG A 72 3.11 -8.52 11.37
C ARG A 72 4.36 -8.55 12.25
N LYS A 73 4.97 -9.73 12.42
CA LYS A 73 6.20 -9.89 13.22
C LYS A 73 7.38 -9.10 12.66
N ALA A 74 7.53 -9.07 11.33
CA ALA A 74 8.67 -8.39 10.69
C ALA A 74 8.54 -6.87 10.65
N THR A 75 7.32 -6.33 10.67
CA THR A 75 7.04 -4.90 10.42
C THR A 75 6.43 -4.16 11.60
N GLY A 76 5.72 -4.85 12.49
CA GLY A 76 4.84 -4.23 13.48
C GLY A 76 3.50 -3.74 12.92
N PHE A 77 3.19 -4.02 11.64
CA PHE A 77 1.95 -3.58 11.01
C PHE A 77 0.75 -4.38 11.54
N THR A 78 -0.02 -3.82 12.46
CA THR A 78 -1.14 -4.51 13.11
C THR A 78 -2.52 -4.15 12.55
N ASP A 79 -2.58 -3.13 11.70
CA ASP A 79 -3.81 -2.65 11.06
C ASP A 79 -4.36 -3.67 10.04
N THR A 80 -5.49 -3.32 9.41
CA THR A 80 -6.18 -4.19 8.45
C THR A 80 -5.29 -4.45 7.23
N VAL A 81 -5.19 -5.73 6.87
CA VAL A 81 -4.61 -6.17 5.61
C VAL A 81 -5.72 -6.80 4.77
N VAL A 82 -6.01 -6.19 3.63
CA VAL A 82 -6.92 -6.75 2.61
C VAL A 82 -6.18 -7.85 1.87
N VAL A 83 -6.65 -9.09 2.03
CA VAL A 83 -6.09 -10.26 1.34
C VAL A 83 -6.85 -10.47 0.03
N ASP A 84 -6.16 -10.26 -1.09
CA ASP A 84 -6.71 -10.15 -2.44
C ASP A 84 -6.00 -11.10 -3.43
N PRO A 85 -6.01 -12.43 -3.19
CA PRO A 85 -5.24 -13.39 -3.99
C PRO A 85 -5.71 -13.47 -5.45
N GLU A 86 -6.95 -13.08 -5.74
CA GLU A 86 -7.54 -13.02 -7.08
C GLU A 86 -7.37 -11.63 -7.74
N ASN A 87 -6.74 -10.68 -7.04
CA ASN A 87 -6.54 -9.30 -7.50
C ASN A 87 -7.85 -8.56 -7.86
N VAL A 88 -8.96 -8.90 -7.20
CA VAL A 88 -10.29 -8.31 -7.47
C VAL A 88 -10.35 -6.85 -7.01
N LEU A 89 -9.71 -6.50 -5.88
CA LEU A 89 -9.60 -5.11 -5.46
C LEU A 89 -8.71 -4.33 -6.43
N ALA A 90 -7.57 -4.89 -6.84
CA ALA A 90 -6.69 -4.24 -7.80
C ALA A 90 -7.40 -3.94 -9.15
N ALA A 91 -8.16 -4.91 -9.67
CA ALA A 91 -8.96 -4.73 -10.89
C ALA A 91 -10.05 -3.65 -10.74
N GLU A 92 -10.74 -3.64 -9.60
CA GLU A 92 -11.80 -2.67 -9.34
C GLU A 92 -11.26 -1.25 -9.16
N LEU A 93 -10.13 -1.06 -8.46
CA LEU A 93 -9.47 0.25 -8.33
C LEU A 93 -9.05 0.82 -9.69
N LYS A 94 -8.60 -0.04 -10.60
CA LYS A 94 -8.26 0.35 -11.98
C LYS A 94 -9.50 0.78 -12.74
N LYS A 95 -10.58 -0.01 -12.69
CA LYS A 95 -11.86 0.29 -13.34
C LYS A 95 -12.44 1.63 -12.87
N ARG A 96 -12.29 1.96 -11.58
CA ARG A 96 -12.71 3.24 -11.00
C ARG A 96 -11.77 4.41 -11.31
N GLY A 97 -10.65 4.16 -11.99
CA GLY A 97 -9.65 5.18 -12.29
C GLY A 97 -8.92 5.69 -11.05
N LEU A 98 -8.94 4.96 -9.92
CA LEU A 98 -8.33 5.35 -8.66
C LEU A 98 -6.84 4.99 -8.62
N LEU A 99 -6.51 3.73 -8.93
CA LEU A 99 -5.15 3.20 -8.90
C LEU A 99 -5.01 2.04 -9.88
N ASP A 100 -3.94 2.03 -10.70
CA ASP A 100 -3.63 0.92 -11.62
C ASP A 100 -2.43 0.14 -11.10
N ILE A 101 -2.69 -0.90 -10.29
CA ILE A 101 -1.66 -1.81 -9.81
C ILE A 101 -1.33 -2.82 -10.90
N ALA A 102 -0.08 -2.88 -11.32
CA ALA A 102 0.40 -3.94 -12.21
C ALA A 102 0.27 -5.30 -11.51
N VAL A 103 -0.30 -6.28 -12.20
CA VAL A 103 -0.36 -7.69 -11.75
C VAL A 103 0.51 -8.51 -12.71
N THR A 104 1.50 -9.21 -12.16
CA THR A 104 2.49 -9.94 -12.98
C THR A 104 2.51 -11.43 -12.61
N PRO A 105 2.75 -12.35 -13.57
CA PRO A 105 2.91 -13.77 -13.24
C PRO A 105 4.01 -13.99 -12.19
N TRP A 106 3.72 -14.81 -11.17
CA TRP A 106 4.69 -15.18 -10.14
C TRP A 106 4.41 -16.58 -9.61
N ARG A 107 5.47 -17.34 -9.31
CA ARG A 107 5.34 -18.71 -8.83
C ARG A 107 4.59 -18.75 -7.50
N GLY A 108 3.51 -19.54 -7.44
CA GLY A 108 2.67 -19.69 -6.25
C GLY A 108 1.54 -18.67 -6.11
N TYR A 109 1.34 -17.81 -7.12
CA TYR A 109 0.23 -16.85 -7.19
C TYR A 109 -0.55 -17.12 -8.46
N GLU A 110 -1.64 -17.89 -8.33
CA GLU A 110 -2.46 -18.37 -9.46
C GLU A 110 -2.96 -17.22 -10.34
N TRP A 111 -3.43 -16.14 -9.71
CA TRP A 111 -3.97 -14.96 -10.39
C TRP A 111 -2.94 -13.84 -10.57
N GLY A 112 -1.67 -14.14 -10.36
CA GLY A 112 -0.57 -13.19 -10.44
C GLY A 112 -0.35 -12.39 -9.16
N LEU A 113 0.77 -11.68 -9.15
CA LEU A 113 1.28 -10.91 -8.03
C LEU A 113 1.00 -9.42 -8.22
N ALA A 114 0.16 -8.86 -7.35
CA ALA A 114 -0.01 -7.41 -7.23
C ALA A 114 1.33 -6.74 -6.92
N GLN A 115 1.72 -5.78 -7.75
CA GLN A 115 2.95 -5.03 -7.56
C GLN A 115 2.78 -3.88 -6.54
N PRO A 116 3.87 -3.37 -5.97
CA PRO A 116 3.83 -2.27 -5.02
C PRO A 116 3.13 -1.02 -5.56
N GLY A 117 2.39 -0.36 -4.68
CA GLY A 117 1.74 0.91 -4.94
C GLY A 117 1.14 1.50 -3.67
N PHE A 118 0.64 2.72 -3.75
CA PHE A 118 -0.18 3.30 -2.71
C PHE A 118 -1.31 4.13 -3.31
N LEU A 119 -2.37 4.27 -2.53
CA LEU A 119 -3.48 5.18 -2.76
C LEU A 119 -3.83 5.86 -1.45
N VAL A 120 -3.93 7.19 -1.48
CA VAL A 120 -4.53 7.98 -0.42
C VAL A 120 -5.80 8.61 -1.00
N VAL A 121 -6.95 8.24 -0.43
CA VAL A 121 -8.27 8.62 -0.96
C VAL A 121 -9.18 9.06 0.18
N ARG A 122 -9.97 10.11 -0.02
CA ARG A 122 -10.98 10.56 0.94
C ARG A 122 -12.24 9.69 0.88
N GLY A 123 -13.06 9.76 1.92
CA GLY A 123 -14.34 9.05 1.97
C GLY A 123 -15.34 9.45 0.86
N ASP A 124 -15.16 10.63 0.26
CA ASP A 124 -15.92 11.11 -0.91
C ASP A 124 -15.36 10.64 -2.26
N GLY A 125 -14.29 9.85 -2.27
CA GLY A 125 -13.63 9.35 -3.47
C GLY A 125 -12.54 10.27 -4.04
N ARG A 126 -12.30 11.46 -3.46
CA ARG A 126 -11.22 12.35 -3.92
C ARG A 126 -9.85 11.71 -3.64
N VAL A 127 -9.06 11.52 -4.69
CA VAL A 127 -7.67 11.05 -4.57
C VAL A 127 -6.79 12.19 -4.07
N MET A 128 -6.09 11.93 -2.97
CA MET A 128 -5.08 12.84 -2.40
C MET A 128 -3.68 12.47 -2.86
N GLY A 129 -3.42 11.21 -3.15
CA GLY A 129 -2.14 10.77 -3.69
C GLY A 129 -2.22 9.35 -4.21
N ARG A 130 -1.46 9.05 -5.26
CA ARG A 130 -1.37 7.69 -5.78
C ARG A 130 -0.03 7.47 -6.46
N TRP A 131 0.43 6.23 -6.38
CA TRP A 131 1.59 5.77 -7.12
C TRP A 131 1.48 4.26 -7.29
N ALA A 132 1.83 3.77 -8.47
CA ALA A 132 1.98 2.35 -8.72
C ALA A 132 3.28 2.15 -9.48
N VAL A 133 4.04 1.12 -9.10
CA VAL A 133 5.24 0.80 -9.85
C VAL A 133 4.84 0.31 -11.24
N VAL A 134 5.52 0.81 -12.27
CA VAL A 134 5.49 0.22 -13.61
C VAL A 134 6.67 -0.75 -13.68
N PRO A 135 6.46 -2.09 -13.66
CA PRO A 135 7.55 -3.04 -13.61
C PRO A 135 8.41 -2.94 -14.87
N ALA A 136 9.72 -2.78 -14.68
CA ALA A 136 10.71 -2.71 -15.76
C ALA A 136 12.01 -3.38 -15.32
N LEU A 137 12.87 -3.77 -16.27
CA LEU A 137 14.16 -4.37 -15.93
C LEU A 137 14.99 -3.45 -15.02
N MET A 138 14.96 -2.15 -15.30
CA MET A 138 15.70 -1.11 -14.57
C MET A 138 15.30 -0.95 -13.10
N ASN A 139 14.05 -1.24 -12.72
CA ASN A 139 13.59 -1.20 -11.33
C ASN A 139 13.50 -2.61 -10.69
N LEU A 140 14.29 -3.55 -11.21
CA LEU A 140 14.29 -4.96 -10.80
C LEU A 140 12.89 -5.58 -10.83
N ALA A 141 12.18 -5.44 -11.96
CA ALA A 141 10.81 -5.93 -12.14
C ALA A 141 9.84 -5.41 -11.06
N GLY A 142 9.93 -4.12 -10.75
CA GLY A 142 9.09 -3.42 -9.78
C GLY A 142 9.55 -3.58 -8.32
N ALA A 143 10.73 -4.14 -8.08
CA ALA A 143 11.25 -4.35 -6.74
C ALA A 143 11.88 -3.11 -6.10
N LYS A 144 12.24 -2.08 -6.87
CA LYS A 144 12.89 -0.85 -6.39
C LYS A 144 12.04 0.39 -6.68
N ASP A 145 12.56 1.55 -6.29
CA ASP A 145 12.04 2.87 -6.64
C ASP A 145 10.68 3.23 -6.02
N ARG A 146 10.40 2.73 -4.82
CA ARG A 146 9.20 3.11 -4.06
C ARG A 146 9.35 4.51 -3.48
N PRO A 147 8.31 5.36 -3.55
CA PRO A 147 8.27 6.66 -2.89
C PRO A 147 8.63 6.58 -1.41
N VAL A 148 9.31 7.61 -0.90
CA VAL A 148 9.50 7.81 0.54
C VAL A 148 8.16 8.24 1.14
N LEU A 149 7.57 7.40 2.01
CA LEU A 149 6.20 7.64 2.52
C LEU A 149 6.10 8.89 3.40
N ALA A 150 7.20 9.35 3.99
CA ALA A 150 7.21 10.61 4.73
C ALA A 150 6.88 11.80 3.81
N GLU A 151 7.42 11.84 2.59
CA GLU A 151 7.12 12.91 1.62
C GLU A 151 5.67 12.84 1.12
N VAL A 152 5.15 11.61 0.96
CA VAL A 152 3.73 11.37 0.64
C VAL A 152 2.85 11.89 1.78
N TRP A 153 3.23 11.61 3.02
CA TRP A 153 2.49 12.07 4.19
C TRP A 153 2.51 13.60 4.32
N GLU A 154 3.67 14.24 4.13
CA GLU A 154 3.76 15.71 4.08
C GLU A 154 2.79 16.30 3.06
N ASP A 155 2.69 15.67 1.89
CA ASP A 155 1.77 16.11 0.85
C ASP A 155 0.30 16.03 1.30
N VAL A 156 -0.09 14.88 1.83
CA VAL A 156 -1.44 14.66 2.36
C VAL A 156 -1.75 15.69 3.45
N ARG A 157 -0.81 15.98 4.36
CA ARG A 157 -0.98 16.99 5.41
C ARG A 157 -1.21 18.40 4.86
N ARG A 158 -0.55 18.78 3.77
CA ARG A 158 -0.78 20.06 3.09
C ARG A 158 -2.17 20.13 2.46
N GLN A 159 -2.61 19.06 1.81
CA GLN A 159 -3.96 18.98 1.25
C GLN A 159 -5.05 19.03 2.32
N LEU A 160 -4.83 18.41 3.49
CA LEU A 160 -5.75 18.53 4.63
C LEU A 160 -5.87 19.98 5.14
N LYS A 161 -4.87 20.83 4.90
CA LYS A 161 -4.89 22.27 5.20
C LYS A 161 -5.49 23.12 4.07
N GLY A 162 -5.97 22.49 2.99
CA GLY A 162 -6.61 23.16 1.86
C GLY A 162 -5.64 23.56 0.75
N GLU A 163 -4.38 23.13 0.78
CA GLU A 163 -3.44 23.38 -0.32
C GLU A 163 -3.72 22.42 -1.49
N ASP A 164 -3.77 22.91 -2.72
CA ASP A 164 -3.85 22.05 -3.90
C ASP A 164 -2.44 21.64 -4.34
N THR A 165 -2.11 20.38 -4.12
CA THR A 165 -0.81 19.79 -4.49
C THR A 165 -0.96 18.62 -5.45
N THR A 166 -2.15 18.45 -6.04
CA THR A 166 -2.52 17.25 -6.80
C THR A 166 -1.82 17.11 -8.16
N GLU A 167 -1.22 18.19 -8.69
CA GLU A 167 -0.52 18.16 -9.97
C GLU A 167 1.02 18.02 -9.83
N GLY A 168 1.60 17.08 -10.58
CA GLY A 168 3.02 17.08 -10.92
C GLY A 168 4.01 16.66 -9.82
N LYS A 169 3.56 16.17 -8.66
CA LYS A 169 4.47 15.77 -7.58
C LYS A 169 5.26 14.51 -7.92
N VAL A 170 6.60 14.66 -7.87
CA VAL A 170 7.55 13.56 -7.94
C VAL A 170 8.11 13.34 -6.53
N TYR A 171 7.91 12.14 -6.00
CA TYR A 171 8.47 11.73 -4.72
C TYR A 171 9.89 11.20 -4.90
N THR A 172 10.76 11.49 -3.95
CA THR A 172 12.06 10.81 -3.87
C THR A 172 11.82 9.32 -3.66
N THR A 173 12.64 8.47 -4.29
CA THR A 173 12.50 7.02 -4.19
C THR A 173 13.52 6.41 -3.24
N THR A 174 13.14 5.34 -2.56
CA THR A 174 14.06 4.53 -1.76
C THR A 174 15.00 3.75 -2.68
N GLY A 175 16.20 4.29 -2.89
CA GLY A 175 17.29 3.59 -3.58
C GLY A 175 17.91 2.47 -2.74
N ALA A 176 18.69 1.59 -3.37
CA ALA A 176 19.36 0.46 -2.71
C ALA A 176 20.27 0.87 -1.53
N PHE A 177 20.79 2.10 -1.56
CA PHE A 177 21.67 2.65 -0.53
C PHE A 177 20.98 2.82 0.84
N HIS A 178 19.67 3.09 0.86
CA HIS A 178 18.92 3.29 2.10
C HIS A 178 18.74 1.96 2.87
N LEU A 179 18.56 0.85 2.15
CA LEU A 179 18.43 -0.49 2.75
C LEU A 179 19.76 -1.04 3.25
N LEU A 180 20.87 -0.73 2.57
CA LEU A 180 22.21 -1.10 3.05
C LEU A 180 22.51 -0.42 4.40
N LYS A 181 22.21 0.88 4.55
CA LYS A 181 22.39 1.57 5.84
C LYS A 181 21.54 0.96 6.95
N GLN A 182 20.27 0.63 6.68
CA GLN A 182 19.38 0.05 7.69
C GLN A 182 19.83 -1.33 8.19
N LYS A 183 20.57 -2.09 7.38
CA LYS A 183 21.13 -3.40 7.73
C LYS A 183 22.48 -3.31 8.46
N ILE A 184 23.15 -2.16 8.41
CA ILE A 184 24.44 -1.90 9.07
C ILE A 184 24.23 -1.24 10.44
N PHE A 185 23.17 -0.45 10.59
CA PHE A 185 22.84 0.31 11.80
C PHE A 185 21.60 -0.19 12.55
N GLY A 186 21.11 -1.39 12.23
CA GLY A 186 19.94 -2.03 12.84
C GLY A 186 20.27 -3.34 13.51
#